data_AF-A0A914PW30-F1
#
_entry.id   AF-A0A914PW30-F1
#
_cell.length_a   1.000
_cell.length_b   1.000
_cell.length_c   1.000
_cell.angle_alpha   90.00
_cell.angle_beta   90.00
_cell.angle_gamma   90.00
#
_symmetry.space_group_name_H-M   'P 1'
#
loop_
_entity.id
_entity.type
_entity.pdbx_description
1 polymer ?
#
loop_
_entity_poly.entity_id
_entity_poly.type
_entity_poly.pdbx_seq_one_letter_code
_entity_poly.pdbx_strand_id
1 'polypeptide(L)'
;MLSKGRDPKQVEPYLSKLFASISKPEFNNRGEIIAIFASNNERLELRRPVNVNLAKRHVDKWLLELEKEMKLTIHSLIKELLQKFEFEFVKLEDLIESGAVDQIILAHFKLVFTHKAENAIIHGNLKASFFEL
;
A
#
# COMPACT_ATOMS: atom_id res chain seq x y z
N MET A 1 -15.31 -21.48 14.11
CA MET A 1 -14.93 -20.47 13.09
C MET A 1 -13.79 -20.94 12.17
N LEU A 2 -12.82 -21.75 12.63
CA LEU A 2 -11.65 -22.17 11.83
C LEU A 2 -11.89 -23.32 10.81
N SER A 3 -13.03 -24.01 10.86
CA SER A 3 -13.32 -25.16 9.95
C SER A 3 -13.77 -24.73 8.54
N LYS A 4 -14.26 -23.50 8.38
CA LYS A 4 -14.78 -22.97 7.10
C LYS A 4 -13.71 -22.30 6.21
N GLY A 5 -12.48 -22.15 6.70
CA GLY A 5 -11.36 -21.50 6.01
C GLY A 5 -10.68 -22.32 4.89
N ARG A 6 -11.41 -23.24 4.26
CA ARG A 6 -10.85 -24.14 3.24
C ARG A 6 -10.80 -23.52 1.84
N ASP A 7 -11.57 -22.47 1.62
CA ASP A 7 -11.69 -21.77 0.34
C ASP A 7 -11.30 -20.29 0.56
N PRO A 8 -10.26 -19.79 -0.12
CA PRO A 8 -9.82 -18.39 -0.04
C PRO A 8 -10.97 -17.40 -0.30
N LYS A 9 -11.94 -17.75 -1.15
CA LYS A 9 -13.11 -16.92 -1.45
C LYS A 9 -14.09 -16.80 -0.28
N GLN A 10 -14.09 -17.78 0.63
CA GLN A 10 -14.92 -17.74 1.84
C GLN A 10 -14.27 -16.92 2.96
N VAL A 11 -13.02 -16.46 2.78
CA VAL A 11 -12.29 -15.63 3.76
C VAL A 11 -12.50 -14.14 3.50
N GLU A 12 -12.96 -13.75 2.31
CA GLU A 12 -13.30 -12.35 1.95
C GLU A 12 -14.16 -11.60 3.00
N PRO A 13 -15.25 -12.16 3.56
CA PRO A 13 -16.08 -11.45 4.54
C PRO A 13 -15.41 -11.26 5.91
N TYR A 14 -14.29 -11.95 6.15
CA TYR A 14 -13.53 -11.87 7.40
C TYR A 14 -12.31 -10.94 7.27
N LEU A 15 -11.78 -10.74 6.06
CA LEU A 15 -10.65 -9.84 5.82
C LEU A 15 -10.94 -8.41 6.25
N SER A 16 -12.15 -7.89 5.96
CA SER A 16 -12.59 -6.56 6.40
C SER A 16 -12.73 -6.40 7.91
N LYS A 17 -12.81 -7.51 8.66
CA LYS A 17 -12.82 -7.50 10.14
C LYS A 17 -11.41 -7.61 10.73
N LEU A 18 -10.48 -8.23 10.00
CA LEU A 18 -9.11 -8.44 10.45
C LEU A 18 -8.18 -7.28 10.05
N PHE A 19 -8.48 -6.61 8.95
CA PHE A 19 -7.71 -5.50 8.42
C PHE A 19 -8.61 -4.29 8.21
N ALA A 20 -8.38 -3.22 8.96
CA ALA A 20 -9.18 -2.00 8.91
C ALA A 20 -9.20 -1.32 7.52
N SER A 21 -8.21 -1.63 6.67
CA SER A 21 -7.99 -0.96 5.39
C SER A 21 -8.18 -1.86 4.16
N ILE A 22 -8.55 -3.13 4.32
CA ILE A 22 -8.72 -4.07 3.19
C ILE A 22 -10.18 -4.49 3.07
N SER A 23 -10.71 -4.47 1.86
CA SER A 23 -12.04 -4.99 1.55
C SER A 23 -12.01 -6.38 0.90
N LYS A 24 -11.16 -6.60 -0.11
CA LYS A 24 -11.11 -7.86 -0.88
C LYS A 24 -9.74 -8.12 -1.52
N PRO A 25 -9.26 -9.37 -1.59
CA PRO A 25 -8.10 -9.76 -2.38
C PRO A 25 -8.49 -10.03 -3.84
N GLU A 26 -7.56 -9.82 -4.76
CA GLU A 26 -7.69 -10.17 -6.19
C GLU A 26 -6.86 -11.40 -6.50
N PHE A 27 -7.47 -12.42 -7.11
CA PHE A 27 -6.79 -13.66 -7.47
C PHE A 27 -6.49 -13.75 -8.96
N ASN A 28 -5.32 -14.29 -9.31
CA ASN A 28 -5.00 -14.68 -10.68
C ASN A 28 -5.57 -16.08 -11.03
N ASN A 29 -5.39 -16.52 -12.28
CA ASN A 29 -5.86 -17.83 -12.77
C ASN A 29 -5.21 -19.03 -12.06
N ARG A 30 -4.11 -18.81 -11.32
CA ARG A 30 -3.40 -19.84 -10.52
C ARG A 30 -3.88 -19.87 -9.07
N GLY A 31 -4.82 -19.00 -8.69
CA GLY A 31 -5.33 -18.87 -7.33
C GLY A 31 -4.38 -18.13 -6.39
N GLU A 32 -3.46 -17.33 -6.91
CA GLU A 32 -2.54 -16.50 -6.11
C GLU A 32 -3.12 -15.09 -5.97
N ILE A 33 -2.94 -14.47 -4.80
CA ILE A 33 -3.38 -13.10 -4.56
C ILE A 33 -2.36 -12.16 -5.20
N ILE A 34 -2.80 -11.35 -6.17
CA ILE A 34 -1.94 -10.42 -6.92
C ILE A 34 -2.16 -8.96 -6.54
N ALA A 35 -3.33 -8.64 -6.00
CA ALA A 35 -3.67 -7.30 -5.57
C ALA A 35 -4.65 -7.35 -4.40
N ILE A 36 -4.80 -6.22 -3.73
CA ILE A 36 -5.76 -6.05 -2.65
C ILE A 36 -6.50 -4.75 -2.90
N PHE A 37 -7.81 -4.79 -2.68
CA PHE A 37 -8.65 -3.61 -2.72
C PHE A 37 -8.89 -3.07 -1.32
N ALA A 38 -8.84 -1.75 -1.19
CA ALA A 38 -9.27 -1.03 0.01
C ALA A 38 -10.80 -0.86 0.03
N SER A 39 -11.34 -0.33 1.13
CA SER A 39 -12.78 -0.10 1.30
C SER A 39 -13.34 0.98 0.37
N ASN A 40 -12.51 1.95 -0.02
CA ASN A 40 -12.76 2.95 -1.07
C ASN A 40 -12.59 2.39 -2.50
N ASN A 41 -12.42 1.07 -2.64
CA ASN A 41 -12.24 0.37 -3.92
C ASN A 41 -10.95 0.74 -4.68
N GLU A 42 -9.97 1.35 -4.03
CA GLU A 42 -8.62 1.48 -4.56
C GLU A 42 -7.94 0.12 -4.66
N ARG A 43 -7.23 -0.13 -5.75
CA ARG A 43 -6.49 -1.37 -6.00
C ARG A 43 -5.00 -1.16 -5.73
N LEU A 44 -4.46 -1.88 -4.76
CA LEU A 44 -3.02 -1.98 -4.52
C LEU A 44 -2.49 -3.28 -5.11
N GLU A 45 -1.66 -3.18 -6.14
CA GLU A 45 -0.95 -4.32 -6.70
C GLU A 45 0.22 -4.74 -5.80
N LEU A 46 0.29 -6.04 -5.46
CA LEU A 46 1.36 -6.57 -4.62
C LEU A 46 2.63 -6.76 -5.44
N ARG A 47 3.78 -6.48 -4.83
CA ARG A 47 5.10 -6.71 -5.47
C ARG A 47 5.35 -8.17 -5.80
N ARG A 48 4.79 -9.07 -5.01
CA ARG A 48 4.89 -10.52 -5.20
C ARG A 48 3.51 -11.16 -4.98
N PRO A 49 3.09 -12.08 -5.87
CA PRO A 49 1.88 -12.84 -5.65
C PRO A 49 1.97 -13.70 -4.38
N VAL A 50 0.89 -13.78 -3.60
CA VAL A 50 0.80 -14.64 -2.41
C VAL A 50 0.05 -15.91 -2.76
N ASN A 51 0.71 -17.06 -2.63
CA ASN A 51 0.13 -18.35 -2.99
C ASN A 51 -0.58 -19.00 -1.80
N VAL A 52 -1.90 -18.85 -1.75
CA VAL A 52 -2.76 -19.40 -0.68
C VAL A 52 -2.73 -20.94 -0.62
N ASN A 53 -2.41 -21.62 -1.73
CA ASN A 53 -2.39 -23.08 -1.78
C ASN A 53 -1.18 -23.68 -1.02
N LEU A 54 -0.06 -22.94 -0.94
CA LEU A 54 1.13 -23.37 -0.21
C LEU A 54 0.87 -23.52 1.29
N ALA A 55 -0.10 -22.78 1.84
CA ALA A 55 -0.46 -22.83 3.24
C ALA A 55 -1.23 -24.10 3.66
N LYS A 56 -1.46 -25.07 2.75
CA LYS A 56 -2.11 -26.37 3.04
C LYS A 56 -3.38 -26.26 3.89
N ARG A 57 -4.23 -25.25 3.63
CA ARG A 57 -5.49 -24.94 4.35
C ARG A 57 -5.33 -24.27 5.73
N HIS A 58 -4.13 -23.84 6.11
CA HIS A 58 -3.93 -23.00 7.30
C HIS A 58 -4.15 -21.53 6.96
N VAL A 59 -5.34 -21.02 7.28
CA VAL A 59 -5.73 -19.64 6.94
C VAL A 59 -4.77 -18.62 7.52
N ASP A 60 -4.40 -18.79 8.78
CA ASP A 60 -3.54 -17.83 9.50
C ASP A 60 -2.17 -17.66 8.84
N LYS A 61 -1.64 -18.72 8.20
CA LYS A 61 -0.32 -18.67 7.55
C LYS A 61 -0.32 -17.79 6.32
N TRP A 62 -1.28 -17.96 5.41
CA TRP A 62 -1.33 -17.14 4.20
C TRP A 62 -1.81 -15.71 4.51
N LEU A 63 -2.63 -15.52 5.55
CA LEU A 63 -3.00 -14.17 6.02
C LEU A 63 -1.77 -13.39 6.53
N LEU A 64 -0.89 -14.05 7.29
CA LEU A 64 0.36 -13.45 7.74
C LEU A 64 1.31 -13.14 6.57
N GLU A 65 1.38 -14.02 5.59
CA GLU A 65 2.14 -13.80 4.36
C GLU A 65 1.58 -12.62 3.55
N LEU A 66 0.25 -12.53 3.42
CA LEU A 66 -0.42 -11.40 2.80
C LEU A 66 -0.09 -10.08 3.50
N GLU A 67 -0.21 -10.02 4.83
CA GLU A 67 0.13 -8.83 5.61
C GLU A 67 1.60 -8.40 5.41
N LYS A 68 2.51 -9.38 5.37
CA LYS A 68 3.93 -9.12 5.13
C LYS A 68 4.15 -8.54 3.73
N GLU A 69 3.58 -9.13 2.70
CA GLU A 69 3.73 -8.65 1.32
C GLU A 69 3.06 -7.29 1.11
N MET A 70 1.96 -7.00 1.80
CA MET A 70 1.37 -5.66 1.81
C MET A 70 2.32 -4.60 2.37
N LYS A 71 2.89 -4.85 3.55
CA LYS A 71 3.84 -3.91 4.18
C LYS A 71 5.05 -3.67 3.29
N LEU A 72 5.58 -4.73 2.70
CA LEU A 72 6.70 -4.66 1.75
C LEU A 72 6.31 -3.85 0.50
N THR A 73 5.12 -4.05 -0.03
CA THR A 73 4.61 -3.34 -1.21
C THR A 73 4.50 -1.84 -0.95
N ILE A 74 3.84 -1.45 0.15
CA ILE A 74 3.70 -0.05 0.55
C ILE A 74 5.07 0.61 0.76
N HIS A 75 5.97 -0.05 1.49
CA HIS A 75 7.30 0.47 1.75
C HIS A 75 8.11 0.65 0.46
N SER A 76 8.03 -0.32 -0.46
CA SER A 76 8.73 -0.26 -1.75
C SER A 76 8.19 0.88 -2.63
N LEU A 77 6.87 1.05 -2.70
CA LEU A 77 6.25 2.14 -3.46
C LEU A 77 6.65 3.51 -2.93
N ILE A 78 6.58 3.73 -1.61
CA ILE A 78 7.01 5.01 -1.00
C ILE A 78 8.48 5.28 -1.34
N LYS A 79 9.35 4.28 -1.19
CA LYS A 79 10.78 4.41 -1.51
C LYS A 79 11.01 4.76 -2.98
N GLU A 80 10.31 4.10 -3.90
CA GLU A 80 10.40 4.38 -5.34
C GLU A 80 9.92 5.79 -5.68
N LEU A 81 8.82 6.25 -5.08
CA LEU A 81 8.34 7.63 -5.29
C LEU A 81 9.37 8.65 -4.80
N LEU A 82 9.95 8.46 -3.61
CA LEU A 82 10.97 9.36 -3.08
C LEU A 82 12.26 9.34 -3.91
N GLN A 83 12.64 8.19 -4.48
CA GLN A 83 13.77 8.09 -5.39
C GLN A 83 13.49 8.75 -6.74
N LYS A 84 12.27 8.64 -7.25
CA LYS A 84 11.86 9.19 -8.54
C LYS A 84 11.68 10.70 -8.50
N PHE A 85 11.14 11.23 -7.40
CA PHE A 85 10.73 12.62 -7.26
C PHE A 85 11.53 13.42 -6.22
N GLU A 86 12.58 12.83 -5.64
CA GLU A 86 13.61 13.52 -4.83
C GLU A 86 13.07 14.45 -3.71
N PHE A 87 12.13 13.98 -2.89
CA PHE A 87 11.48 14.81 -1.84
C PHE A 87 10.87 16.13 -2.35
N GLU A 88 10.44 16.17 -3.62
CA GLU A 88 9.73 17.30 -4.19
C GLU A 88 8.21 17.12 -4.13
N PHE A 89 7.50 18.26 -4.17
CA PHE A 89 6.07 18.24 -4.40
C PHE A 89 5.80 17.90 -5.86
N VAL A 90 4.87 16.97 -6.07
CA VAL A 90 4.56 16.41 -7.37
C VAL A 90 3.07 16.57 -7.61
N LYS A 91 2.67 16.71 -8.87
CA LYS A 91 1.27 16.70 -9.24
C LYS A 91 0.62 15.38 -8.84
N LEU A 92 -0.65 15.44 -8.46
CA LEU A 92 -1.39 14.27 -8.00
C LEU A 92 -1.48 13.21 -9.10
N GLU A 93 -1.62 13.64 -10.36
CA GLU A 93 -1.72 12.78 -11.52
C GLU A 93 -0.48 11.88 -11.69
N ASP A 94 0.72 12.43 -11.54
CA ASP A 94 1.97 11.67 -11.69
C ASP A 94 2.14 10.61 -10.59
N LEU A 95 1.62 10.88 -9.39
CA LEU A 95 1.61 9.92 -8.28
C LEU A 95 0.62 8.77 -8.54
N ILE A 96 -0.57 9.10 -9.04
CA ILE A 96 -1.59 8.11 -9.42
C ILE A 96 -1.08 7.22 -10.55
N GLU A 97 -0.46 7.81 -11.58
CA GLU A 97 0.14 7.07 -12.71
C GLU A 97 1.28 6.13 -12.26
N SER A 98 1.94 6.44 -11.14
CA SER A 98 2.96 5.58 -10.55
C SER A 98 2.37 4.38 -9.78
N GLY A 99 1.04 4.20 -9.80
CA GLY A 99 0.34 3.12 -9.13
C GLY A 99 0.16 3.33 -7.62
N ALA A 100 0.35 4.57 -7.14
CA ALA A 100 0.15 4.91 -5.74
C ALA A 100 -1.34 4.99 -5.40
N VAL A 101 -1.71 4.37 -4.29
CA VAL A 101 -3.03 4.54 -3.65
C VAL A 101 -2.99 5.72 -2.67
N ASP A 102 -4.16 6.23 -2.26
CA ASP A 102 -4.35 7.39 -1.39
C ASP A 102 -3.42 7.39 -0.17
N GLN A 103 -3.32 6.26 0.53
CA GLN A 103 -2.45 6.14 1.71
C GLN A 103 -0.96 6.39 1.40
N ILE A 104 -0.50 5.99 0.21
CA ILE A 104 0.88 6.18 -0.26
C ILE A 104 1.07 7.63 -0.71
N ILE A 105 0.10 8.18 -1.43
CA ILE A 105 0.08 9.58 -1.87
C ILE A 105 0.17 10.52 -0.66
N LEU A 106 -0.67 10.31 0.35
CA LEU A 106 -0.66 11.08 1.58
C LEU A 106 0.66 10.92 2.36
N ALA A 107 1.22 9.70 2.39
CA ALA A 107 2.51 9.47 3.02
C ALA A 107 3.64 10.23 2.30
N HIS A 108 3.66 10.22 0.96
CA HIS A 108 4.61 10.99 0.15
C HIS A 108 4.53 12.48 0.47
N PHE A 109 3.33 13.08 0.40
CA PHE A 109 3.15 14.50 0.71
C PHE A 109 3.59 14.88 2.12
N LYS A 110 3.29 14.04 3.12
CA LYS A 110 3.73 14.27 4.51
C LYS A 110 5.25 14.22 4.66
N LEU A 111 5.91 13.28 3.99
CA LEU A 111 7.37 13.14 4.02
C LEU A 111 8.05 14.32 3.34
N VAL A 112 7.59 14.68 2.14
CA VAL A 112 8.05 15.86 1.38
C VAL A 112 7.87 17.13 2.20
N PHE A 113 6.66 17.35 2.74
CA PHE A 113 6.37 18.51 3.56
C PHE A 113 7.31 18.60 4.75
N THR A 114 7.47 17.49 5.51
CA THR A 114 8.33 17.45 6.69
C THR A 114 9.78 17.76 6.32
N HIS A 115 10.30 17.16 5.24
CA HIS A 115 11.66 17.40 4.76
C HIS A 115 11.89 18.86 4.37
N LYS A 116 10.97 19.45 3.60
CA LYS A 116 11.05 20.86 3.20
C LYS A 116 10.91 21.81 4.38
N ALA A 117 10.03 21.52 5.34
CA ALA A 117 9.89 22.32 6.57
C ALA A 117 11.16 22.27 7.42
N GLU A 118 11.73 21.08 7.62
CA GLU A 118 12.97 20.89 8.35
C GLU A 118 14.11 21.70 7.70
N ASN A 119 14.30 21.57 6.39
CA ASN A 119 15.29 22.36 5.66
C ASN A 119 15.02 23.87 5.78
N ALA A 120 13.77 24.31 5.66
CA ALA A 120 13.42 25.72 5.77
C ALA A 120 13.69 26.30 7.17
N ILE A 121 13.45 25.51 8.24
CA ILE A 121 13.76 25.88 9.62
C ILE A 121 15.27 26.00 9.81
N ILE A 122 16.05 25.02 9.33
CA ILE A 122 17.51 25.02 9.44
C ILE A 122 18.13 26.24 8.74
N HIS A 123 17.61 26.62 7.57
CA HIS A 123 18.14 27.72 6.76
C HIS A 123 17.45 29.07 7.02
N GLY A 124 16.45 29.13 7.91
CA GLY A 124 15.70 30.34 8.23
C GLY A 124 14.86 30.92 7.08
N ASN A 125 14.43 30.09 6.11
CA ASN A 125 13.75 30.54 4.89
C ASN A 125 12.41 29.82 4.64
N LEU A 126 11.42 30.07 5.50
CA LEU A 126 10.11 29.43 5.44
C LEU A 126 9.29 29.77 4.19
N LYS A 127 9.57 30.89 3.51
CA LYS A 127 8.75 31.38 2.39
C LYS A 127 9.11 30.77 1.02
N ALA A 128 10.36 30.37 0.79
CA ALA A 128 10.75 29.86 -0.52
C ALA A 128 10.32 28.40 -0.77
N SER A 129 10.17 27.60 0.29
CA SER A 129 10.06 26.14 0.15
C SER A 129 8.66 25.59 -0.17
N PHE A 130 7.60 26.41 -0.11
CA PHE A 130 6.21 25.91 -0.15
C PHE A 130 5.31 26.55 -1.21
N PHE A 131 5.74 27.64 -1.86
CA PHE A 131 4.86 28.47 -2.70
C PHE A 131 5.16 28.39 -4.21
N GLU A 132 6.01 27.47 -4.66
CA GLU A 132 6.32 27.28 -6.10
C GLU A 132 5.55 26.11 -6.74
N LEU A 133 4.30 25.89 -6.33
CA LEU A 133 3.38 24.91 -6.93
C LEU A 133 2.53 25.54 -8.06
#